data_AF-A0A9W7ZGU5-F1
#
_entry.id   AF-A0A9W7ZGU5-F1
#
_cell.length_a   1.000
_cell.length_b   1.000
_cell.length_c   1.000
_cell.angle_alpha   90.00
_cell.angle_beta   90.00
_cell.angle_gamma   90.00
#
_symmetry.space_group_name_H-M   'P 1'
#
loop_
_entity.id
_entity.type
_entity.pdbx_description
1 polymer ?
#
loop_
_entity_poly.entity_id
_entity_poly.type
_entity_poly.pdbx_seq_one_letter_code
_entity_poly.pdbx_strand_id
1 'polypeptide(L)'
;MRVNSLLWQPLLLAVLVVSGSSQMARATLQDKLKIRSFSNANFADALNENQLARLEATAIKQRSWLDIKEGEILSPILVPRQIGSPGYVATQNLIVTTLSELGYAISWDNFTTPTPMGETKMANIIATKNPSAAKRLVLAAHYESKILPDGEFIGATDSAVPVAMILDIAKGLADLIDQNASSDISLQLVFFDGEEAFEEWTPSDSIYGSRHLAEFWEHNPDPATVAALAGTTEHRPELERVELMVLMDLIGASNNMFGAYQIPTADLFMQLSKLEDRLLSAKYISRKYMNTAIRPGSIGLDDDHRPFVQRDVPVMHLISFPFPKEWHKMGDNAESLNATVIADMSLIMRSFVASYLRLHV
;
A
#
# COMPACT_ATOMS: atom_id res chain seq x y z
N MET A 1 -24.57 15.37 -9.81
CA MET A 1 -24.36 15.88 -11.19
C MET A 1 -24.40 14.72 -12.16
N ARG A 2 -24.99 14.91 -13.35
CA ARG A 2 -25.31 13.84 -14.30
C ARG A 2 -24.04 13.19 -14.87
N VAL A 3 -24.00 11.86 -14.81
CA VAL A 3 -22.96 11.01 -15.39
C VAL A 3 -23.19 10.92 -16.89
N ASN A 4 -22.26 11.42 -17.69
CA ASN A 4 -22.22 11.14 -19.12
C ASN A 4 -21.65 9.74 -19.33
N SER A 5 -22.56 8.80 -19.56
CA SER A 5 -22.29 7.49 -20.13
C SER A 5 -21.94 7.63 -21.60
N LEU A 6 -20.69 7.41 -22.01
CA LEU A 6 -20.32 6.96 -23.36
C LEU A 6 -18.81 6.68 -23.38
N LEU A 7 -18.43 5.57 -24.02
CA LEU A 7 -17.07 5.06 -24.30
C LEU A 7 -16.51 3.97 -23.37
N TRP A 8 -17.23 2.84 -23.22
CA TRP A 8 -16.58 1.54 -22.93
C TRP A 8 -17.30 0.40 -23.65
N GLN A 9 -17.04 0.25 -24.96
CA GLN A 9 -17.18 -1.01 -25.69
C GLN A 9 -15.96 -1.09 -26.62
N PRO A 10 -14.94 -1.91 -26.27
CA PRO A 10 -14.96 -3.30 -26.72
C PRO A 10 -14.19 -4.25 -25.77
N LEU A 11 -14.88 -4.92 -24.84
CA LEU A 11 -14.26 -6.00 -24.03
C LEU A 11 -15.06 -7.31 -24.05
N LEU A 12 -16.31 -7.30 -24.54
CA LEU A 12 -17.14 -8.50 -24.56
C LEU A 12 -16.88 -9.46 -25.73
N LEU A 13 -16.12 -9.09 -26.76
CA LEU A 13 -15.87 -9.98 -27.91
C LEU A 13 -14.67 -10.94 -27.71
N ALA A 14 -13.75 -10.65 -26.78
CA ALA A 14 -12.53 -11.46 -26.63
C ALA A 14 -12.75 -12.79 -25.87
N VAL A 15 -13.79 -12.87 -25.04
CA VAL A 15 -14.04 -14.04 -24.16
C VAL A 15 -14.60 -15.25 -24.93
N LEU A 16 -15.20 -15.05 -26.10
CA LEU A 16 -15.83 -16.14 -26.88
C LEU A 16 -14.87 -16.93 -27.80
N VAL A 17 -13.60 -16.54 -27.91
CA VAL A 17 -12.64 -17.18 -28.86
C VAL A 17 -11.67 -18.16 -28.17
N VAL A 18 -11.71 -18.29 -26.83
CA VAL A 18 -10.67 -19.03 -26.08
C VAL A 18 -10.91 -20.54 -25.99
N SER A 19 -12.07 -21.06 -26.40
CA SER A 19 -12.37 -22.50 -26.29
C SER A 19 -11.67 -23.41 -27.31
N GLY A 20 -10.88 -22.88 -28.25
CA GLY A 20 -10.23 -23.69 -29.29
C GLY A 20 -8.86 -23.22 -29.80
N SER A 21 -8.19 -22.24 -29.16
CA SER A 21 -6.92 -21.69 -29.64
C SER A 21 -5.68 -22.38 -29.09
N SER A 22 -4.63 -22.49 -29.91
CA SER A 22 -3.33 -23.08 -29.54
C SER A 22 -2.63 -22.26 -28.43
N GLN A 23 -1.74 -22.90 -27.65
CA GLN A 23 -0.94 -22.22 -26.61
C GLN A 23 -0.23 -20.97 -27.13
N MET A 24 0.31 -21.03 -28.35
CA MET A 24 0.99 -19.92 -28.99
C MET A 24 0.03 -18.76 -29.29
N ALA A 25 -1.18 -19.04 -29.79
CA ALA A 25 -2.20 -18.01 -30.02
C ALA A 25 -2.70 -17.38 -28.71
N ARG A 26 -2.77 -18.15 -27.61
CA ARG A 26 -3.11 -17.64 -26.28
C ARG A 26 -2.02 -16.73 -25.73
N ALA A 27 -0.75 -17.11 -25.84
CA ALA A 27 0.38 -16.26 -25.46
C ALA A 27 0.40 -14.95 -26.27
N THR A 28 0.24 -15.03 -27.59
CA THR A 28 0.19 -13.84 -28.46
C THR A 28 -1.03 -12.94 -28.16
N LEU A 29 -2.16 -13.52 -27.73
CA LEU A 29 -3.33 -12.73 -27.32
C LEU A 29 -3.13 -12.09 -25.95
N GLN A 30 -2.50 -12.79 -25.00
CA GLN A 30 -2.12 -12.25 -23.69
C GLN A 30 -1.14 -11.09 -23.83
N ASP A 31 -0.15 -11.21 -24.70
CA ASP A 31 0.80 -10.14 -25.03
C ASP A 31 0.09 -8.95 -25.69
N LYS A 32 -0.87 -9.21 -26.60
CA LYS A 32 -1.68 -8.16 -27.25
C LYS A 32 -2.69 -7.49 -26.32
N LEU A 33 -3.12 -8.17 -25.27
CA LEU A 33 -4.08 -7.67 -24.27
C LEU A 33 -3.37 -7.12 -23.01
N LYS A 34 -2.02 -7.11 -22.97
CA LYS A 34 -1.22 -6.78 -21.78
C LYS A 34 -1.76 -7.45 -20.51
N ILE A 35 -2.13 -8.73 -20.56
CA ILE A 35 -2.60 -9.45 -19.37
C ILE A 35 -1.40 -9.65 -18.45
N ARG A 36 -1.22 -8.75 -17.48
CA ARG A 36 -0.14 -8.83 -16.48
C ARG A 36 -0.32 -10.12 -15.66
N SER A 37 0.71 -10.95 -15.61
CA SER A 37 0.78 -12.12 -14.75
C SER A 37 1.53 -11.79 -13.46
N PHE A 38 0.92 -12.05 -12.31
CA PHE A 38 1.57 -11.88 -11.00
C PHE A 38 2.39 -13.13 -10.66
N SER A 39 3.63 -12.96 -10.18
CA SER A 39 4.52 -14.07 -9.82
C SER A 39 3.87 -15.01 -8.80
N ASN A 40 3.15 -14.44 -7.84
CA ASN A 40 2.57 -15.17 -6.72
C ASN A 40 1.06 -14.95 -6.59
N ALA A 41 0.33 -15.02 -7.71
CA ALA A 41 -1.13 -14.80 -7.74
C ALA A 41 -1.92 -15.70 -6.76
N ASN A 42 -1.51 -16.96 -6.56
CA ASN A 42 -2.14 -17.90 -5.62
C ASN A 42 -1.43 -17.92 -4.27
N PHE A 43 -1.33 -16.76 -3.61
CA PHE A 43 -0.62 -16.64 -2.32
C PHE A 43 -1.47 -17.14 -1.14
N ALA A 44 -2.80 -17.22 -1.26
CA ALA A 44 -3.66 -17.52 -0.10
C ALA A 44 -3.36 -18.88 0.55
N ASP A 45 -2.84 -19.85 -0.20
CA ASP A 45 -2.46 -21.18 0.28
C ASP A 45 -0.93 -21.37 0.40
N ALA A 46 -0.15 -20.29 0.28
CA ALA A 46 1.31 -20.35 0.30
C ALA A 46 1.87 -20.87 1.62
N LEU A 47 1.29 -20.39 2.72
CA LEU A 47 1.66 -20.78 4.08
C LEU A 47 0.72 -21.86 4.58
N ASN A 48 1.25 -22.92 5.18
CA ASN A 48 0.43 -23.93 5.86
C ASN A 48 -0.04 -23.45 7.24
N GLU A 49 -0.92 -24.20 7.90
CA GLU A 49 -1.48 -23.83 9.20
C GLU A 49 -0.43 -23.66 10.31
N ASN A 50 0.62 -24.47 10.32
CA ASN A 50 1.71 -24.33 11.31
C ASN A 50 2.49 -23.03 11.09
N GLN A 51 2.66 -22.61 9.84
CA GLN A 51 3.30 -21.35 9.51
C GLN A 51 2.42 -20.15 9.91
N LEU A 52 1.12 -20.20 9.60
CA LEU A 52 0.19 -19.16 10.06
C LEU A 52 0.15 -19.05 11.59
N ALA A 53 0.18 -20.17 12.31
CA ALA A 53 0.28 -20.18 13.77
C ALA A 53 1.56 -19.53 14.30
N ARG A 54 2.71 -19.72 13.63
CA ARG A 54 3.98 -19.06 14.00
C ARG A 54 3.95 -17.56 13.74
N LEU A 55 3.36 -17.12 12.63
CA LEU A 55 3.18 -15.70 12.35
C LEU A 55 2.27 -15.05 13.40
N GLU A 56 1.16 -15.69 13.74
CA GLU A 56 0.26 -15.20 14.79
C GLU A 56 0.96 -15.11 16.15
N ALA A 57 1.68 -16.15 16.56
CA ALA A 57 2.38 -16.16 17.84
C ALA A 57 3.47 -15.07 17.91
N THR A 58 4.07 -14.74 16.76
CA THR A 58 5.04 -13.65 16.65
C THR A 58 4.35 -12.29 16.69
N ALA A 59 3.26 -12.13 15.95
CA ALA A 59 2.45 -10.91 15.96
C ALA A 59 1.89 -10.59 17.35
N ILE A 60 1.45 -11.59 18.13
CA ILE A 60 1.00 -11.39 19.53
C ILE A 60 2.10 -10.76 20.38
N LYS A 61 3.33 -11.28 20.30
CA LYS A 61 4.46 -10.76 21.10
C LYS A 61 4.84 -9.33 20.71
N GLN A 62 4.59 -8.98 19.45
CA GLN A 62 4.96 -7.70 18.85
C GLN A 62 3.82 -6.69 18.85
N ARG A 63 2.61 -7.09 19.28
CA ARG A 63 1.40 -6.25 19.27
C ARG A 63 1.57 -4.93 20.02
N SER A 64 2.46 -4.90 21.02
CA SER A 64 2.75 -3.68 21.78
C SER A 64 3.34 -2.56 20.93
N TRP A 65 3.94 -2.84 19.77
CA TRP A 65 4.49 -1.81 18.87
C TRP A 65 3.39 -0.90 18.30
N LEU A 66 2.20 -1.47 18.10
CA LEU A 66 1.01 -0.79 17.60
C LEU A 66 0.04 -0.41 18.72
N ASP A 67 0.47 -0.42 19.98
CA ASP A 67 -0.35 0.10 21.07
C ASP A 67 -0.62 1.61 20.84
N ILE A 68 -1.88 2.00 20.99
CA ILE A 68 -2.36 3.34 20.66
C ILE A 68 -1.74 4.40 21.58
N LYS A 69 -1.44 4.06 22.83
CA LYS A 69 -0.97 5.01 23.84
C LYS A 69 0.54 4.95 24.03
N GLU A 70 1.08 3.75 24.12
CA GLU A 70 2.48 3.52 24.52
C GLU A 70 3.29 2.78 23.46
N GLY A 71 2.71 2.50 22.29
CA GLY A 71 3.38 1.70 21.27
C GLY A 71 4.53 2.43 20.61
N GLU A 72 5.69 1.78 20.51
CA GLU A 72 6.90 2.41 19.96
C GLU A 72 6.82 2.78 18.47
N ILE A 73 5.82 2.28 17.74
CA ILE A 73 5.60 2.64 16.33
C ILE A 73 4.39 3.57 16.18
N LEU A 74 3.20 3.17 16.65
CA LEU A 74 1.97 3.91 16.38
C LEU A 74 1.86 5.21 17.18
N SER A 75 2.09 5.16 18.49
CA SER A 75 1.89 6.32 19.38
C SER A 75 2.71 7.57 18.96
N PRO A 76 4.00 7.46 18.58
CA PRO A 76 4.78 8.59 18.08
C PRO A 76 4.23 9.27 16.81
N ILE A 77 3.44 8.55 16.00
CA ILE A 77 2.89 9.07 14.74
C ILE A 77 1.54 9.76 14.98
N LEU A 78 0.86 9.49 16.10
CA LEU A 78 -0.43 10.09 16.49
C LEU A 78 -0.27 11.54 16.97
N VAL A 79 0.34 12.36 16.12
CA VAL A 79 0.62 13.78 16.31
C VAL A 79 0.23 14.56 15.04
N PRO A 80 0.00 15.88 15.14
CA PRO A 80 -0.18 16.74 13.99
C PRO A 80 1.07 16.75 13.12
N ARG A 81 0.93 16.39 11.85
CA ARG A 81 2.03 16.18 10.91
C ARG A 81 1.73 16.81 9.54
N GLN A 82 1.13 18.00 9.57
CA GLN A 82 1.01 18.89 8.42
C GLN A 82 2.40 19.16 7.83
N ILE A 83 2.50 19.31 6.52
CA ILE A 83 3.76 19.53 5.81
C ILE A 83 4.56 20.67 6.46
N GLY A 84 5.80 20.35 6.83
CA GLY A 84 6.72 21.29 7.49
C GLY A 84 6.56 21.46 9.00
N SER A 85 5.58 20.81 9.64
CA SER A 85 5.42 20.84 11.10
C SER A 85 6.50 20.03 11.84
N PRO A 86 6.68 20.23 13.16
CA PRO A 86 7.56 19.37 13.96
C PRO A 86 7.16 17.88 13.94
N GLY A 87 5.88 17.56 13.96
CA GLY A 87 5.38 16.18 13.91
C GLY A 87 5.62 15.52 12.55
N TYR A 88 5.56 16.31 11.46
CA TYR A 88 5.95 15.88 10.12
C TYR A 88 7.42 15.45 10.06
N VAL A 89 8.33 16.29 10.56
CA VAL A 89 9.78 15.96 10.61
C VAL A 89 10.05 14.78 11.55
N ALA A 90 9.36 14.71 12.69
CA ALA A 90 9.50 13.58 13.62
C ALA A 90 9.06 12.25 12.99
N THR A 91 7.94 12.27 12.24
CA THR A 91 7.42 11.09 11.53
C THR A 91 8.39 10.64 10.43
N GLN A 92 8.92 11.58 9.64
CA GLN A 92 9.97 11.31 8.65
C GLN A 92 11.18 10.61 9.29
N ASN A 93 11.69 11.16 10.41
CA ASN A 93 12.82 10.59 11.12
C ASN A 93 12.53 9.18 11.67
N LEU A 94 11.34 8.94 12.20
CA LEU A 94 10.93 7.62 12.69
C LEU A 94 10.94 6.59 11.56
N ILE A 95 10.31 6.92 10.42
CA ILE A 95 10.25 6.04 9.25
C ILE A 95 11.66 5.69 8.78
N VAL A 96 12.49 6.71 8.55
CA VAL A 96 13.84 6.55 7.98
C VAL A 96 14.76 5.80 8.93
N THR A 97 14.73 6.14 10.23
CA THR A 97 15.58 5.47 11.23
C THR A 97 15.21 4.01 11.34
N THR A 98 13.92 3.70 11.52
CA THR A 98 13.42 2.33 11.65
C THR A 98 13.82 1.49 10.44
N LEU A 99 13.60 1.99 9.21
CA LEU A 99 13.86 1.21 8.00
C LEU A 99 15.35 1.10 7.68
N SER A 100 16.16 2.12 8.00
CA SER A 100 17.62 2.05 7.86
C SER A 100 18.23 1.02 8.80
N GLU A 101 17.77 0.96 10.05
CA GLU A 101 18.19 -0.05 11.04
C GLU A 101 17.85 -1.48 10.60
N LEU A 102 16.74 -1.63 9.87
CA LEU A 102 16.33 -2.90 9.25
C LEU A 102 17.03 -3.17 7.90
N GLY A 103 18.01 -2.36 7.50
CA GLY A 103 18.81 -2.55 6.30
C GLY A 103 18.07 -2.31 4.99
N TYR A 104 17.04 -1.46 4.98
CA TYR A 104 16.45 -0.94 3.74
C TYR A 104 17.34 0.17 3.17
N ALA A 105 17.46 0.22 1.84
CA ALA A 105 18.05 1.38 1.19
C ALA A 105 17.00 2.48 1.07
N ILE A 106 17.33 3.67 1.60
CA ILE A 106 16.41 4.82 1.63
C ILE A 106 16.72 5.76 0.46
N SER A 107 15.67 6.09 -0.29
CA SER A 107 15.65 7.14 -1.31
C SER A 107 14.65 8.21 -0.91
N TRP A 108 14.95 9.45 -1.26
CA TRP A 108 14.05 10.58 -1.08
C TRP A 108 13.71 11.19 -2.43
N ASP A 109 12.43 11.33 -2.70
CA ASP A 109 11.93 12.09 -3.84
C ASP A 109 11.54 13.49 -3.38
N ASN A 110 12.52 14.40 -3.38
CA ASN A 110 12.34 15.78 -2.94
C ASN A 110 11.91 16.66 -4.12
N PHE A 111 10.83 17.42 -3.92
CA PHE A 111 10.33 18.33 -4.95
C PHE A 111 9.72 19.60 -4.35
N THR A 112 9.45 20.57 -5.22
CA THR A 112 8.76 21.81 -4.88
C THR A 112 7.64 22.00 -5.88
N THR A 113 6.44 22.29 -5.38
CA THR A 113 5.25 22.44 -6.21
C THR A 113 4.42 23.62 -5.74
N PRO A 114 3.72 24.32 -6.65
CA PRO A 114 2.70 25.28 -6.28
C PRO A 114 1.54 24.59 -5.54
N THR A 115 1.07 25.22 -4.47
CA THR A 115 -0.14 24.84 -3.73
C THR A 115 -0.98 26.10 -3.48
N PRO A 116 -2.23 25.98 -3.01
CA PRO A 116 -3.01 27.14 -2.55
C PRO A 116 -2.28 27.99 -1.48
N MET A 117 -1.38 27.39 -0.72
CA MET A 117 -0.56 28.06 0.31
C MET A 117 0.76 28.66 -0.24
N GLY A 118 1.02 28.53 -1.54
CA GLY A 118 2.24 28.97 -2.21
C GLY A 118 3.20 27.83 -2.57
N GLU A 119 4.43 28.17 -2.94
CA GLU A 119 5.47 27.17 -3.25
C GLU A 119 5.79 26.34 -2.00
N THR A 120 5.51 25.04 -2.08
CA THR A 120 5.65 24.13 -0.94
C THR A 120 6.66 23.03 -1.27
N LYS A 121 7.57 22.77 -0.33
CA LYS A 121 8.54 21.68 -0.42
C LYS A 121 7.92 20.41 0.17
N MET A 122 8.03 19.32 -0.55
CA MET A 122 7.51 18.00 -0.16
C MET A 122 8.56 16.95 -0.46
N ALA A 123 8.46 15.81 0.21
CA ALA A 123 9.40 14.71 0.03
C ALA A 123 8.75 13.34 0.25
N ASN A 124 8.58 12.55 -0.82
CA ASN A 124 8.21 11.15 -0.62
C ASN A 124 9.40 10.37 -0.04
N ILE A 125 9.11 9.38 0.81
CA ILE A 125 10.11 8.46 1.37
C ILE A 125 9.95 7.11 0.69
N ILE A 126 11.02 6.58 0.11
CA ILE A 126 11.05 5.27 -0.51
C ILE A 126 12.08 4.43 0.23
N ALA A 127 11.68 3.25 0.70
CA ALA A 127 12.57 2.30 1.33
C ALA A 127 12.52 0.97 0.59
N THR A 128 13.64 0.55 0.01
CA THR A 128 13.71 -0.67 -0.80
C THR A 128 14.61 -1.69 -0.15
N LYS A 129 14.07 -2.87 0.14
CA LYS A 129 14.90 -4.03 0.49
C LYS A 129 15.45 -4.62 -0.80
N ASN A 130 16.69 -5.10 -0.79
CA ASN A 130 17.35 -5.68 -1.97
C ASN A 130 17.07 -4.89 -3.28
N PRO A 131 17.58 -3.65 -3.43
CA PRO A 131 17.21 -2.79 -4.56
C PRO A 131 17.61 -3.33 -5.94
N SER A 132 18.50 -4.33 -6.01
CA SER A 132 18.85 -4.98 -7.27
C SER A 132 17.80 -6.01 -7.75
N ALA A 133 16.85 -6.40 -6.91
CA ALA A 133 15.81 -7.37 -7.28
C ALA A 133 15.05 -6.95 -8.55
N ALA A 134 14.49 -7.91 -9.28
CA ALA A 134 13.86 -7.61 -10.54
C ALA A 134 12.47 -6.95 -10.38
N LYS A 135 11.74 -7.34 -9.34
CA LYS A 135 10.36 -6.95 -9.09
C LYS A 135 10.16 -6.38 -7.69
N ARG A 136 9.08 -5.63 -7.52
CA ARG A 136 8.65 -5.01 -6.26
C ARG A 136 7.23 -5.45 -5.93
N LEU A 137 7.04 -5.95 -4.71
CA LEU A 137 5.80 -5.76 -3.99
C LEU A 137 5.93 -4.41 -3.27
N VAL A 138 5.08 -3.45 -3.65
CA VAL A 138 5.06 -2.12 -3.03
C VAL A 138 3.95 -2.07 -1.99
N LEU A 139 4.27 -1.67 -0.76
CA LEU A 139 3.28 -1.22 0.23
C LEU A 139 3.36 0.29 0.33
N ALA A 140 2.22 0.98 0.32
CA ALA A 140 2.18 2.42 0.34
C ALA A 140 1.10 2.99 1.28
N ALA A 141 1.37 4.16 1.82
CA ALA A 141 0.44 5.03 2.54
C ALA A 141 0.97 6.47 2.46
N HIS A 142 0.11 7.47 2.66
CA HIS A 142 0.59 8.83 2.87
C HIS A 142 0.93 9.06 4.35
N TYR A 143 1.91 9.93 4.64
CA TYR A 143 2.38 10.13 6.03
C TYR A 143 2.09 11.52 6.59
N GLU A 144 1.78 12.51 5.76
CA GLU A 144 1.33 13.81 6.25
C GLU A 144 -0.08 13.71 6.84
N SER A 145 -0.51 14.78 7.50
CA SER A 145 -1.90 14.91 7.97
C SER A 145 -2.53 16.18 7.40
N LYS A 146 -3.82 16.09 7.06
CA LYS A 146 -4.61 17.22 6.54
C LYS A 146 -4.52 18.47 7.41
N ILE A 147 -4.59 19.64 6.75
CA ILE A 147 -4.85 20.91 7.42
C ILE A 147 -6.36 21.06 7.58
N LEU A 148 -6.86 21.10 8.82
CA LEU A 148 -8.24 21.43 9.11
C LEU A 148 -8.34 22.83 9.74
N PRO A 149 -9.36 23.64 9.39
CA PRO A 149 -9.57 24.95 10.01
C PRO A 149 -9.76 24.90 11.53
N ASP A 150 -10.28 23.77 12.02
CA ASP A 150 -10.70 23.59 13.42
C ASP A 150 -9.55 23.20 14.37
N GLY A 151 -8.33 23.02 13.87
CA GLY A 151 -7.14 22.86 14.70
C GLY A 151 -6.13 21.84 14.18
N GLU A 152 -5.32 21.34 15.12
CA GLU A 152 -4.24 20.41 14.84
C GLU A 152 -4.76 18.98 14.63
N PHE A 153 -5.26 18.72 13.43
CA PHE A 153 -5.73 17.39 13.01
C PHE A 153 -4.57 16.40 12.96
N ILE A 154 -4.78 15.20 13.50
CA ILE A 154 -3.75 14.15 13.52
C ILE A 154 -4.01 13.03 12.51
N GLY A 155 -5.21 12.88 11.95
CA GLY A 155 -5.53 11.80 11.01
C GLY A 155 -5.09 10.42 11.52
N ALA A 156 -5.70 9.93 12.59
CA ALA A 156 -5.28 8.67 13.19
C ALA A 156 -5.50 7.48 12.24
N THR A 157 -6.63 7.42 11.55
CA THR A 157 -6.87 6.46 10.48
C THR A 157 -6.28 6.87 9.13
N ASP A 158 -5.90 8.16 9.02
CA ASP A 158 -5.71 8.93 7.79
C ASP A 158 -4.36 9.70 7.78
N SER A 159 -3.21 9.06 7.65
CA SER A 159 -2.95 7.62 7.58
C SER A 159 -1.93 7.14 8.64
N ALA A 160 -2.05 7.62 9.89
CA ALA A 160 -1.09 7.24 10.96
C ALA A 160 -1.03 5.72 11.18
N VAL A 161 -2.19 5.05 11.24
CA VAL A 161 -2.28 3.60 11.38
C VAL A 161 -1.70 2.87 10.16
N PRO A 162 -2.06 3.19 8.90
CA PRO A 162 -1.38 2.62 7.72
C PRO A 162 0.15 2.75 7.74
N VAL A 163 0.70 3.94 8.07
CA VAL A 163 2.15 4.15 8.20
C VAL A 163 2.74 3.21 9.26
N ALA A 164 2.11 3.15 10.44
CA ALA A 164 2.55 2.28 11.53
C ALA A 164 2.50 0.80 11.15
N MET A 165 1.46 0.37 10.43
CA MET A 165 1.33 -1.00 9.95
C MET A 165 2.43 -1.39 8.95
N ILE A 166 2.82 -0.48 8.05
CA ILE A 166 3.92 -0.72 7.11
C ILE A 166 5.24 -0.93 7.87
N LEU A 167 5.52 -0.09 8.88
CA LEU A 167 6.71 -0.23 9.74
C LEU A 167 6.66 -1.53 10.57
N ASP A 168 5.48 -1.90 11.08
CA ASP A 168 5.23 -3.13 11.81
C ASP A 168 5.47 -4.39 10.95
N ILE A 169 5.05 -4.38 9.69
CA ILE A 169 5.34 -5.44 8.72
C ILE A 169 6.85 -5.54 8.47
N ALA A 170 7.51 -4.40 8.21
CA ALA A 170 8.94 -4.37 7.92
C ALA A 170 9.76 -4.92 9.10
N LYS A 171 9.44 -4.49 10.32
CA LYS A 171 10.11 -4.92 11.55
C LYS A 171 9.76 -6.37 11.92
N GLY A 172 8.49 -6.74 11.82
CA GLY A 172 7.99 -8.06 12.22
C GLY A 172 8.40 -9.21 11.30
N LEU A 173 8.71 -8.91 10.03
CA LEU A 173 9.14 -9.88 9.03
C LEU A 173 10.62 -9.75 8.65
N ALA A 174 11.40 -8.89 9.33
CA ALA A 174 12.76 -8.54 8.95
C ALA A 174 13.66 -9.77 8.69
N ASP A 175 13.77 -10.67 9.67
CA ASP A 175 14.59 -11.88 9.56
C ASP A 175 14.16 -12.77 8.39
N LEU A 176 12.86 -12.88 8.15
CA LEU A 176 12.30 -13.71 7.08
C LEU A 176 12.58 -13.10 5.70
N ILE A 177 12.48 -11.78 5.59
CA ILE A 177 12.80 -11.03 4.38
C ILE A 177 14.30 -11.13 4.08
N ASP A 178 15.16 -11.02 5.10
CA ASP A 178 16.61 -11.16 4.96
C ASP A 178 17.02 -12.56 4.48
N GLN A 179 16.38 -13.60 5.01
CA GLN A 179 16.60 -14.98 4.56
C GLN A 179 16.14 -15.20 3.10
N ASN A 180 15.26 -14.34 2.58
CA ASN A 180 14.75 -14.40 1.21
C ASN A 180 15.47 -13.44 0.25
N ALA A 181 16.67 -12.96 0.59
CA ALA A 181 17.41 -11.95 -0.18
C ALA A 181 17.76 -12.35 -1.64
N SER A 182 17.66 -13.65 -1.99
CA SER A 182 17.89 -14.13 -3.36
C SER A 182 16.64 -14.11 -4.26
N SER A 183 15.48 -13.73 -3.72
CA SER A 183 14.22 -13.65 -4.47
C SER A 183 14.28 -12.57 -5.55
N ASP A 184 13.75 -12.89 -6.74
CA ASP A 184 13.58 -11.94 -7.83
C ASP A 184 12.56 -10.84 -7.52
N ILE A 185 11.70 -11.05 -6.52
CA ILE A 185 10.77 -10.05 -5.99
C ILE A 185 11.18 -9.64 -4.58
N SER A 186 11.25 -8.33 -4.37
CA SER A 186 11.56 -7.74 -3.07
C SER A 186 10.44 -6.82 -2.58
N LEU A 187 10.51 -6.46 -1.30
CA LEU A 187 9.62 -5.51 -0.65
C LEU A 187 10.14 -4.08 -0.82
N GLN A 188 9.27 -3.19 -1.28
CA GLN A 188 9.51 -1.75 -1.34
C GLN A 188 8.38 -1.04 -0.63
N LEU A 189 8.71 -0.02 0.15
CA LEU A 189 7.80 0.74 0.97
C LEU A 189 7.81 2.18 0.51
N VAL A 190 6.63 2.76 0.31
CA VAL A 190 6.48 4.15 -0.15
C VAL A 190 5.61 4.90 0.84
N PHE A 191 6.13 6.01 1.34
CA PHE A 191 5.39 6.94 2.18
C PHE A 191 5.22 8.22 1.36
N PHE A 192 4.01 8.42 0.85
CA PHE A 192 3.68 9.59 0.04
C PHE A 192 3.57 10.84 0.91
N ASP A 193 3.97 11.97 0.35
CA ASP A 193 3.81 13.29 0.96
C ASP A 193 2.77 14.12 0.18
N GLY A 194 1.91 14.83 0.90
CA GLY A 194 0.88 15.68 0.31
C GLY A 194 -0.14 14.90 -0.50
N GLU A 195 -0.68 13.81 0.03
CA GLU A 195 -1.94 13.23 -0.45
C GLU A 195 -3.06 14.27 -0.34
N GLU A 196 -3.10 14.91 0.83
CA GLU A 196 -4.22 15.77 1.19
C GLU A 196 -4.25 17.09 0.44
N ALA A 197 -5.45 17.51 0.07
CA ALA A 197 -5.71 18.86 -0.42
C ALA A 197 -5.43 19.90 0.68
N PHE A 198 -4.80 21.02 0.30
CA PHE A 198 -4.60 22.17 1.18
C PHE A 198 -5.89 22.97 1.39
N GLU A 199 -6.72 23.10 0.35
CA GLU A 199 -8.02 23.78 0.42
C GLU A 199 -9.16 22.87 -0.04
N GLU A 200 -9.18 22.50 -1.32
CA GLU A 200 -10.25 21.73 -1.94
C GLU A 200 -9.68 20.60 -2.77
N TRP A 201 -10.24 19.38 -2.61
CA TRP A 201 -9.82 18.24 -3.42
C TRP A 201 -10.10 18.49 -4.91
N THR A 202 -9.03 18.74 -5.67
CA THR A 202 -9.08 18.99 -7.12
C THR A 202 -7.93 18.26 -7.81
N PRO A 203 -7.93 18.11 -9.16
CA PRO A 203 -6.82 17.46 -9.85
C PRO A 203 -5.42 18.09 -9.59
N SER A 204 -5.37 19.36 -9.18
CA SER A 204 -4.12 20.09 -8.87
C SER A 204 -3.88 20.33 -7.38
N ASP A 205 -4.91 20.21 -6.55
CA ASP A 205 -4.85 20.32 -5.08
C ASP A 205 -5.24 18.97 -4.46
N SER A 206 -4.42 17.97 -4.77
CA SER A 206 -4.39 16.66 -4.14
C SER A 206 -3.22 15.84 -4.67
N ILE A 207 -2.86 14.80 -3.91
CA ILE A 207 -1.97 13.70 -4.30
C ILE A 207 -0.68 14.17 -4.97
N TYR A 208 -0.07 15.20 -4.38
CA TYR A 208 1.11 15.88 -4.90
C TYR A 208 2.29 14.92 -5.01
N GLY A 209 2.59 14.21 -3.92
CA GLY A 209 3.69 13.26 -3.84
C GLY A 209 3.56 12.10 -4.81
N SER A 210 2.39 11.45 -4.85
CA SER A 210 2.18 10.34 -5.77
C SER A 210 2.14 10.76 -7.23
N ARG A 211 1.62 11.95 -7.57
CA ARG A 211 1.71 12.50 -8.95
C ARG A 211 3.16 12.67 -9.36
N HIS A 212 3.97 13.30 -8.51
CA HIS A 212 5.39 13.53 -8.77
C HIS A 212 6.16 12.22 -8.89
N LEU A 213 6.02 11.31 -7.93
CA LEU A 213 6.75 10.05 -7.91
C LEU A 213 6.41 9.15 -9.09
N ALA A 214 5.12 9.05 -9.45
CA ALA A 214 4.71 8.24 -10.59
C ALA A 214 5.26 8.78 -11.91
N GLU A 215 5.30 10.10 -12.10
CA GLU A 215 5.92 10.73 -13.28
C GLU A 215 7.43 10.50 -13.33
N PHE A 216 8.11 10.61 -12.19
CA PHE A 216 9.54 10.33 -12.10
C PHE A 216 9.85 8.86 -12.39
N TRP A 217 9.16 7.93 -11.75
CA TRP A 217 9.37 6.48 -11.90
C TRP A 217 8.96 5.93 -13.27
N GLU A 218 8.13 6.62 -14.02
CA GLU A 218 7.78 6.25 -15.40
C GLU A 218 8.99 6.33 -16.33
N HIS A 219 9.94 7.22 -16.03
CA HIS A 219 11.09 7.51 -16.88
C HIS A 219 12.42 7.12 -16.23
N ASN A 220 12.45 6.88 -14.92
CA ASN A 220 13.67 6.70 -14.16
C ASN A 220 13.56 5.48 -13.21
N PRO A 221 14.65 4.72 -13.03
CA PRO A 221 14.79 3.84 -11.86
C PRO A 221 14.88 4.66 -10.56
N ASP A 222 14.50 4.06 -9.43
CA ASP A 222 14.70 4.66 -8.11
C ASP A 222 16.20 4.87 -7.81
N PRO A 223 16.61 5.95 -7.12
CA PRO A 223 18.02 6.19 -6.79
C PRO A 223 18.72 5.04 -6.06
N ALA A 224 18.04 4.32 -5.17
CA ALA A 224 18.59 3.14 -4.49
C ALA A 224 18.77 1.97 -5.47
N THR A 225 17.84 1.79 -6.41
CA THR A 225 17.97 0.83 -7.51
C THR A 225 19.19 1.17 -8.38
N VAL A 226 19.38 2.45 -8.75
CA VAL A 226 20.55 2.92 -9.52
C VAL A 226 21.85 2.59 -8.79
N ALA A 227 21.93 2.91 -7.50
CA ALA A 227 23.11 2.64 -6.70
C ALA A 227 23.42 1.14 -6.60
N ALA A 228 22.41 0.30 -6.39
CA ALA A 228 22.58 -1.15 -6.28
C ALA A 228 22.95 -1.84 -7.60
N LEU A 229 22.59 -1.25 -8.74
CA LEU A 229 22.85 -1.78 -10.08
C LEU A 229 24.02 -1.07 -10.79
N ALA A 230 24.79 -0.27 -10.06
CA ALA A 230 25.95 0.44 -10.59
C ALA A 230 26.92 -0.53 -11.28
N GLY A 231 27.29 -0.24 -12.52
CA GLY A 231 28.16 -1.09 -13.35
C GLY A 231 27.45 -2.17 -14.15
N THR A 232 26.12 -2.28 -14.05
CA THR A 232 25.30 -3.09 -14.96
C THR A 232 24.74 -2.23 -16.09
N THR A 233 24.17 -2.87 -17.13
CA THR A 233 23.43 -2.17 -18.21
C THR A 233 21.94 -2.02 -17.92
N GLU A 234 21.49 -2.39 -16.71
CA GLU A 234 20.09 -2.43 -16.32
C GLU A 234 19.63 -1.07 -15.82
N HIS A 235 18.74 -0.42 -16.56
CA HIS A 235 18.25 0.93 -16.27
C HIS A 235 16.75 1.09 -16.50
N ARG A 236 15.97 0.00 -16.47
CA ARG A 236 14.52 0.11 -16.69
C ARG A 236 13.86 1.03 -15.65
N PRO A 237 12.82 1.80 -16.05
CA PRO A 237 12.05 2.63 -15.13
C PRO A 237 11.53 1.86 -13.91
N GLU A 238 11.41 2.52 -12.77
CA GLU A 238 11.00 1.85 -11.53
C GLU A 238 9.55 1.32 -11.64
N LEU A 239 8.66 1.99 -12.40
CA LEU A 239 7.29 1.49 -12.63
C LEU A 239 7.25 0.11 -13.29
N GLU A 240 8.23 -0.22 -14.13
CA GLU A 240 8.32 -1.56 -14.74
C GLU A 240 8.72 -2.65 -13.73
N ARG A 241 9.26 -2.25 -12.58
CA ARG A 241 9.61 -3.16 -11.48
C ARG A 241 8.43 -3.39 -10.55
N VAL A 242 7.44 -2.49 -10.50
CA VAL A 242 6.27 -2.64 -9.65
C VAL A 242 5.36 -3.74 -10.21
N GLU A 243 5.39 -4.90 -9.53
CA GLU A 243 4.50 -6.02 -9.87
C GLU A 243 3.10 -5.78 -9.29
N LEU A 244 3.05 -5.34 -8.04
CA LEU A 244 1.83 -4.99 -7.32
C LEU A 244 2.15 -3.87 -6.35
N MET A 245 1.32 -2.83 -6.36
CA MET A 245 1.25 -1.84 -5.28
C MET A 245 0.01 -2.13 -4.42
N VAL A 246 0.19 -2.08 -3.11
CA VAL A 246 -0.90 -2.14 -2.12
C VAL A 246 -0.93 -0.80 -1.41
N LEU A 247 -1.93 0.02 -1.74
CA LEU A 247 -2.15 1.31 -1.09
C LEU A 247 -3.08 1.11 0.10
N MET A 248 -2.65 1.54 1.29
CA MET A 248 -3.38 1.40 2.54
C MET A 248 -3.82 2.77 3.03
N ASP A 249 -5.11 2.94 3.26
CA ASP A 249 -5.68 4.22 3.67
C ASP A 249 -6.96 4.01 4.51
N LEU A 250 -7.25 4.97 5.40
CA LEU A 250 -8.42 4.99 6.29
C LEU A 250 -8.60 3.71 7.12
N ILE A 251 -7.51 3.18 7.69
CA ILE A 251 -7.49 1.94 8.48
C ILE A 251 -7.38 2.26 9.98
N GLY A 252 -8.10 1.54 10.84
CA GLY A 252 -8.01 1.62 12.30
C GLY A 252 -9.35 1.79 13.00
N ALA A 253 -10.40 2.21 12.30
CA ALA A 253 -11.73 2.38 12.85
C ALA A 253 -12.50 1.06 13.04
N SER A 254 -13.39 1.01 14.03
CA SER A 254 -14.18 -0.19 14.36
C SER A 254 -14.99 -0.76 13.19
N ASN A 255 -15.43 0.08 12.24
CA ASN A 255 -16.26 -0.28 11.10
C ASN A 255 -15.47 -0.53 9.80
N ASN A 256 -14.14 -0.67 9.85
CA ASN A 256 -13.34 -0.92 8.64
C ASN A 256 -13.87 -2.11 7.83
N MET A 257 -13.95 -1.91 6.52
CA MET A 257 -14.39 -2.89 5.52
C MET A 257 -13.79 -2.52 4.17
N PHE A 258 -13.29 -3.50 3.42
CA PHE A 258 -12.59 -3.26 2.15
C PHE A 258 -13.29 -3.99 1.01
N GLY A 259 -13.19 -3.46 -0.21
CA GLY A 259 -13.72 -4.09 -1.41
C GLY A 259 -12.67 -4.18 -2.53
N ALA A 260 -12.96 -4.95 -3.56
CA ALA A 260 -12.12 -5.04 -4.75
C ALA A 260 -12.33 -3.81 -5.65
N TYR A 261 -11.80 -2.64 -5.33
CA TYR A 261 -12.10 -1.43 -6.11
C TYR A 261 -11.45 -1.41 -7.51
N GLN A 262 -10.31 -2.09 -7.67
CA GLN A 262 -9.58 -2.14 -8.93
C GLN A 262 -9.80 -3.48 -9.65
N ILE A 263 -10.36 -3.43 -10.86
CA ILE A 263 -10.62 -4.64 -11.68
C ILE A 263 -9.32 -5.43 -11.95
N PRO A 264 -8.17 -4.81 -12.31
CA PRO A 264 -6.95 -5.57 -12.63
C PRO A 264 -6.37 -6.39 -11.46
N THR A 265 -6.73 -6.06 -10.21
CA THR A 265 -6.24 -6.77 -9.01
C THR A 265 -7.36 -7.49 -8.26
N ALA A 266 -8.57 -7.59 -8.82
CA ALA A 266 -9.71 -8.20 -8.17
C ALA A 266 -9.45 -9.66 -7.73
N ASP A 267 -8.77 -10.46 -8.54
CA ASP A 267 -8.39 -11.84 -8.19
C ASP A 267 -7.41 -11.89 -7.01
N LEU A 268 -6.50 -10.92 -6.90
CA LEU A 268 -5.59 -10.81 -5.75
C LEU A 268 -6.35 -10.40 -4.49
N PHE A 269 -7.34 -9.52 -4.60
CA PHE A 269 -8.23 -9.20 -3.48
C PHE A 269 -9.02 -10.44 -3.02
N MET A 270 -9.48 -11.29 -3.96
CA MET A 270 -10.13 -12.56 -3.61
C MET A 270 -9.17 -13.51 -2.87
N GLN A 271 -7.88 -13.53 -3.25
CA GLN A 271 -6.85 -14.30 -2.54
C GLN A 271 -6.59 -13.74 -1.14
N LEU A 272 -6.60 -12.41 -0.97
CA LEU A 272 -6.50 -11.78 0.35
C LEU A 272 -7.71 -12.15 1.22
N SER A 273 -8.92 -12.13 0.68
CA SER A 273 -10.13 -12.58 1.39
C SER A 273 -10.07 -14.07 1.75
N LYS A 274 -9.52 -14.92 0.87
CA LYS A 274 -9.31 -16.33 1.17
C LYS A 274 -8.29 -16.53 2.30
N LEU A 275 -7.19 -15.78 2.30
CA LEU A 275 -6.20 -15.82 3.38
C LEU A 275 -6.81 -15.37 4.71
N GLU A 276 -7.60 -14.29 4.68
CA GLU A 276 -8.39 -13.82 5.83
C GLU A 276 -9.35 -14.90 6.34
N ASP A 277 -10.06 -15.61 5.47
CA ASP A 277 -10.97 -16.69 5.88
C ASP A 277 -10.24 -17.82 6.63
N ARG A 278 -8.97 -18.10 6.27
CA ARG A 278 -8.13 -19.07 6.98
C ARG A 278 -7.76 -18.58 8.38
N LEU A 279 -7.31 -17.32 8.49
CA LEU A 279 -7.00 -16.70 9.77
C LEU A 279 -8.23 -16.62 10.68
N LEU A 280 -9.39 -16.29 10.12
CA LEU A 280 -10.66 -16.24 10.85
C LEU A 280 -11.10 -17.63 11.32
N SER A 281 -10.98 -18.65 10.47
CA SER A 281 -11.31 -20.04 10.81
C SER A 281 -10.41 -20.59 11.93
N ALA A 282 -9.15 -20.17 11.96
CA ALA A 282 -8.20 -20.47 13.02
C ALA A 282 -8.40 -19.62 14.30
N LYS A 283 -9.32 -18.64 14.27
CA LYS A 283 -9.62 -17.69 15.36
C LYS A 283 -8.45 -16.76 15.69
N TYR A 284 -7.60 -16.47 14.72
CA TYR A 284 -6.49 -15.52 14.87
C TYR A 284 -6.90 -14.06 14.66
N ILE A 285 -8.03 -13.85 13.99
CA ILE A 285 -8.66 -12.53 13.83
C ILE A 285 -10.11 -12.57 14.29
N SER A 286 -10.64 -11.40 14.66
CA SER A 286 -11.94 -11.26 15.31
C SER A 286 -13.14 -11.27 14.36
N ARG A 287 -12.97 -10.82 13.12
CA ARG A 287 -14.04 -10.73 12.12
C ARG A 287 -13.50 -10.70 10.70
N LYS A 288 -14.44 -10.69 9.74
CA LYS A 288 -14.16 -10.43 8.33
C LYS A 288 -14.14 -8.92 8.03
N TYR A 289 -13.21 -8.52 7.17
CA TYR A 289 -12.94 -7.18 6.68
C TYR A 289 -13.03 -7.10 5.17
N MET A 290 -12.60 -8.14 4.43
CA MET A 290 -12.66 -8.16 2.97
C MET A 290 -14.07 -8.52 2.50
N ASN A 291 -14.80 -7.53 1.98
CA ASN A 291 -16.15 -7.67 1.47
C ASN A 291 -16.16 -7.99 -0.03
N THR A 292 -16.27 -9.27 -0.34
CA THR A 292 -16.33 -9.79 -1.72
C THR A 292 -17.68 -9.60 -2.40
N ALA A 293 -18.70 -9.07 -1.70
CA ALA A 293 -19.97 -8.71 -2.30
C ALA A 293 -19.92 -7.36 -3.03
N ILE A 294 -18.93 -6.52 -2.76
CA ILE A 294 -18.69 -5.29 -3.53
C ILE A 294 -18.18 -5.71 -4.91
N ARG A 295 -18.94 -5.36 -5.95
CA ARG A 295 -18.58 -5.70 -7.33
C ARG A 295 -17.29 -4.97 -7.73
N PRO A 296 -16.33 -5.64 -8.38
CA PRO A 296 -15.11 -4.98 -8.77
C PRO A 296 -15.31 -3.75 -9.65
N GLY A 297 -14.63 -2.64 -9.33
CA GLY A 297 -14.76 -1.37 -10.05
C GLY A 297 -16.09 -0.65 -9.89
N SER A 298 -16.99 -1.09 -8.99
CA SER A 298 -18.28 -0.42 -8.80
C SER A 298 -18.20 0.87 -7.99
N ILE A 299 -17.07 1.13 -7.34
CA ILE A 299 -16.81 2.32 -6.52
C ILE A 299 -15.52 2.95 -7.06
N GLY A 300 -15.60 4.21 -7.47
CA GLY A 300 -14.44 5.00 -7.85
C GLY A 300 -14.02 5.88 -6.66
N LEU A 301 -12.81 5.64 -6.15
CA LEU A 301 -12.19 6.41 -5.09
C LEU A 301 -10.95 7.07 -5.68
N ASP A 302 -10.76 8.37 -5.41
CA ASP A 302 -9.57 9.11 -5.83
C ASP A 302 -8.63 9.18 -4.64
N ASP A 303 -7.35 8.87 -4.86
CA ASP A 303 -6.30 8.69 -3.84
C ASP A 303 -4.96 8.52 -4.59
N ASP A 304 -3.85 8.37 -3.87
CA ASP A 304 -2.46 8.27 -4.35
C ASP A 304 -2.22 7.18 -5.39
N HIS A 305 -3.08 6.17 -5.49
CA HIS A 305 -2.97 5.14 -6.51
C HIS A 305 -3.27 5.65 -7.92
N ARG A 306 -4.06 6.74 -8.07
CA ARG A 306 -4.54 7.25 -9.36
C ARG A 306 -3.40 7.41 -10.38
N PRO A 307 -2.32 8.17 -10.11
CA PRO A 307 -1.26 8.40 -11.09
C PRO A 307 -0.48 7.14 -11.47
N PHE A 308 -0.46 6.11 -10.62
CA PHE A 308 0.12 4.81 -10.91
C PHE A 308 -0.81 3.95 -11.78
N VAL A 309 -2.11 3.91 -11.47
CA VAL A 309 -3.11 3.22 -12.30
C VAL A 309 -3.18 3.81 -13.71
N GLN A 310 -3.08 5.13 -13.84
CA GLN A 310 -3.00 5.82 -15.14
C GLN A 310 -1.77 5.40 -15.98
N ARG A 311 -0.74 4.84 -15.34
CA ARG A 311 0.50 4.33 -15.94
C ARG A 311 0.58 2.81 -15.94
N ASP A 312 -0.58 2.15 -15.99
CA ASP A 312 -0.72 0.68 -16.05
C ASP A 312 -0.13 -0.08 -14.85
N VAL A 313 0.10 0.55 -13.69
CA VAL A 313 0.56 -0.14 -12.47
C VAL A 313 -0.61 -0.86 -11.80
N PRO A 314 -0.49 -2.17 -11.47
CA PRO A 314 -1.52 -2.87 -10.71
C PRO A 314 -1.56 -2.38 -9.26
N VAL A 315 -2.70 -1.85 -8.84
CA VAL A 315 -2.90 -1.41 -7.47
C VAL A 315 -4.02 -2.20 -6.80
N MET A 316 -3.75 -2.79 -5.64
CA MET A 316 -4.76 -3.26 -4.70
C MET A 316 -5.00 -2.15 -3.67
N HIS A 317 -6.09 -1.42 -3.82
CA HIS A 317 -6.44 -0.30 -2.97
C HIS A 317 -7.20 -0.76 -1.73
N LEU A 318 -6.51 -0.81 -0.59
CA LEU A 318 -7.05 -1.16 0.72
C LEU A 318 -7.46 0.10 1.48
N ILE A 319 -8.52 0.73 0.98
CA ILE A 319 -9.22 1.83 1.65
C ILE A 319 -10.58 1.37 2.19
N SER A 320 -10.93 1.80 3.39
CA SER A 320 -12.21 1.44 3.99
C SER A 320 -13.38 1.99 3.16
N PHE A 321 -14.44 1.23 2.91
CA PHE A 321 -15.72 1.76 2.43
C PHE A 321 -16.89 1.10 3.17
N PRO A 322 -17.81 1.87 3.79
CA PRO A 322 -17.79 3.33 3.91
C PRO A 322 -16.55 3.84 4.68
N PHE A 323 -16.21 5.10 4.46
CA PHE A 323 -15.12 5.77 5.18
C PHE A 323 -15.41 5.78 6.70
N PRO A 324 -14.37 5.81 7.56
CA PRO A 324 -14.53 5.97 8.99
C PRO A 324 -15.45 7.16 9.34
N LYS A 325 -16.26 7.01 10.39
CA LYS A 325 -17.22 8.06 10.80
C LYS A 325 -16.54 9.42 11.06
N GLU A 326 -15.31 9.37 11.54
CA GLU A 326 -14.52 10.54 11.92
C GLU A 326 -13.60 11.06 10.79
N TRP A 327 -13.69 10.49 9.58
CA TRP A 327 -12.92 10.97 8.42
C TRP A 327 -13.07 12.48 8.22
N HIS A 328 -11.93 13.16 8.08
CA HIS A 328 -11.80 14.63 7.98
C HIS A 328 -12.47 15.41 9.11
N LYS A 329 -12.49 14.85 10.32
CA LYS A 329 -12.97 15.53 11.55
C LYS A 329 -11.92 15.41 12.63
N MET A 330 -11.89 16.36 13.56
CA MET A 330 -11.03 16.31 14.75
C MET A 330 -11.23 15.05 15.62
N GLY A 331 -12.34 14.32 15.40
CA GLY A 331 -12.60 13.02 16.00
C GLY A 331 -11.71 11.88 15.50
N ASP A 332 -11.01 12.01 14.35
CA ASP A 332 -10.07 10.98 13.88
C ASP A 332 -8.75 11.08 14.64
N ASN A 333 -8.84 10.60 15.89
CA ASN A 333 -7.79 10.64 16.88
C ASN A 333 -7.64 9.27 17.57
N ALA A 334 -6.73 9.18 18.54
CA ALA A 334 -6.45 7.95 19.29
C ALA A 334 -7.69 7.27 19.89
N GLU A 335 -8.73 8.03 20.29
CA GLU A 335 -9.95 7.47 20.90
C GLU A 335 -10.89 6.82 19.88
N SER A 336 -10.78 7.20 18.60
CA SER A 336 -11.57 6.61 17.51
C SER A 336 -11.02 5.27 17.00
N LEU A 337 -9.77 4.97 17.36
CA LEU A 337 -9.07 3.75 16.94
C LEU A 337 -9.58 2.53 17.70
N ASN A 338 -9.59 1.39 16.99
CA ASN A 338 -9.94 0.10 17.53
C ASN A 338 -8.72 -0.84 17.52
N ALA A 339 -8.15 -1.10 18.70
CA ALA A 339 -6.96 -1.94 18.86
C ALA A 339 -7.13 -3.39 18.38
N THR A 340 -8.35 -3.91 18.30
CA THR A 340 -8.62 -5.23 17.71
C THR A 340 -8.55 -5.16 16.19
N VAL A 341 -9.14 -4.14 15.57
CA VAL A 341 -9.04 -3.93 14.12
C VAL A 341 -7.60 -3.73 13.67
N ILE A 342 -6.82 -2.92 14.39
CA ILE A 342 -5.40 -2.69 14.08
C ILE A 342 -4.61 -4.00 14.14
N ALA A 343 -4.82 -4.81 15.18
CA ALA A 343 -4.13 -6.08 15.34
C ALA A 343 -4.53 -7.11 14.27
N ASP A 344 -5.82 -7.22 13.96
CA ASP A 344 -6.33 -8.13 12.94
C ASP A 344 -5.77 -7.76 11.56
N MET A 345 -5.83 -6.47 11.20
CA MET A 345 -5.31 -5.99 9.92
C MET A 345 -3.78 -6.12 9.84
N SER A 346 -3.05 -5.88 10.93
CA SER A 346 -1.60 -6.11 10.98
C SER A 346 -1.29 -7.59 10.69
N LEU A 347 -2.00 -8.54 11.32
CA LEU A 347 -1.78 -9.97 11.09
C LEU A 347 -2.16 -10.39 9.66
N ILE A 348 -3.27 -9.89 9.12
CA ILE A 348 -3.69 -10.13 7.73
C ILE A 348 -2.58 -9.67 6.77
N MET A 349 -2.07 -8.45 6.95
CA MET A 349 -1.08 -7.88 6.04
C MET A 349 0.30 -8.53 6.19
N ARG A 350 0.73 -8.88 7.40
CA ARG A 350 1.94 -9.70 7.63
C ARG A 350 1.83 -11.05 6.93
N SER A 351 0.68 -11.72 7.08
CA SER A 351 0.42 -13.01 6.43
C SER A 351 0.39 -12.87 4.91
N PHE A 352 -0.19 -11.80 4.38
CA PHE A 352 -0.20 -11.49 2.96
C PHE A 352 1.22 -11.31 2.42
N VAL A 353 2.03 -10.44 3.04
CA VAL A 353 3.41 -10.18 2.61
C VAL A 353 4.26 -11.44 2.68
N ALA A 354 4.18 -12.18 3.79
CA ALA A 354 4.90 -13.44 3.95
C ALA A 354 4.49 -14.47 2.89
N SER A 355 3.19 -14.57 2.58
CA SER A 355 2.67 -15.48 1.56
C SER A 355 3.05 -15.06 0.14
N TYR A 356 2.92 -13.76 -0.17
CA TYR A 356 3.18 -13.20 -1.50
C TYR A 356 4.66 -13.23 -1.85
N LEU A 357 5.55 -13.00 -0.87
CA LEU A 357 7.00 -13.09 -1.06
C LEU A 357 7.57 -14.51 -0.85
N ARG A 358 6.72 -15.50 -0.53
CA ARG A 358 7.11 -16.90 -0.28
C ARG A 358 8.14 -17.05 0.85
N LEU A 359 7.99 -16.29 1.92
CA LEU A 359 8.90 -16.28 3.05
C LEU A 359 8.88 -17.62 3.83
N HIS A 360 10.03 -18.01 4.38
CA HIS A 360 10.21 -19.26 5.13
C HIS A 360 9.86 -19.11 6.62
N VAL A 361 8.57 -19.06 6.92
CA VAL A 361 7.98 -18.96 8.28
C VAL A 361 8.18 -20.21 9.13
#